data_AF-A0A7C8DPE2-F1
#
_entry.id   AF-A0A7C8DPE2-F1
#
_cell.length_a   1.000
_cell.length_b   1.000
_cell.length_c   1.000
_cell.angle_alpha   90.00
_cell.angle_beta   90.00
_cell.angle_gamma   90.00
#
_symmetry.space_group_name_H-M   'P 1'
#
loop_
_entity.id
_entity.type
_entity.pdbx_description
1 polymer ?
#
loop_
_entity_poly.entity_id
_entity_poly.type
_entity_poly.pdbx_seq_one_letter_code
_entity_poly.pdbx_strand_id
1 'polypeptide(L)'
;MSNSTVDDPRKLSSLIARVAELAQSHNISSVVVGMSSETGDRLFPEFVEFLRSALRVEDGIYRMTRERAVIHLADVDMDGWQSVFNRLLDEFIEEFPAAKAPNFAINSILIPGGSENLKSKFVLAEIFPSRVHH
;
A
#
# COMPACT_ATOMS: atom_id res chain seq x y z
N MET A 1 24.72 -7.49 4.34
CA MET A 1 24.61 -6.40 3.35
C MET A 1 23.46 -5.50 3.76
N SER A 2 23.74 -4.27 4.16
CA SER A 2 22.74 -3.29 4.59
C SER A 2 22.13 -2.62 3.35
N ASN A 3 21.19 -3.31 2.69
CA ASN A 3 20.33 -2.64 1.72
C ASN A 3 19.43 -1.69 2.50
N SER A 4 19.47 -0.42 2.15
CA SER A 4 18.59 0.62 2.67
C SER A 4 17.14 0.14 2.53
N THR A 5 16.54 -0.35 3.63
CA THR A 5 15.23 -1.02 3.63
C THR A 5 14.06 -0.04 3.54
N VAL A 6 14.30 1.20 3.13
CA VAL A 6 13.33 2.30 3.11
C VAL A 6 13.46 2.99 1.76
N ASP A 7 12.32 3.23 1.11
CA ASP A 7 12.27 3.94 -0.15
C ASP A 7 12.55 5.44 0.04
N ASP A 8 13.10 6.10 -1.00
CA ASP A 8 13.32 7.55 -0.98
C ASP A 8 11.97 8.29 -0.76
N PRO A 9 11.85 9.20 0.23
CA PRO A 9 10.63 9.96 0.48
C PRO A 9 10.00 10.64 -0.75
N ARG A 10 10.82 10.97 -1.76
CA ARG A 10 10.34 11.51 -3.03
C ARG A 10 9.44 10.53 -3.78
N LYS A 11 9.67 9.23 -3.66
CA LYS A 11 8.83 8.18 -4.28
C LYS A 11 7.42 8.17 -3.72
N LEU A 12 7.22 8.48 -2.44
CA LEU A 12 5.88 8.62 -1.88
C LEU A 12 5.13 9.79 -2.52
N SER A 13 5.81 10.94 -2.65
CA SER A 13 5.24 12.09 -3.34
C SER A 13 4.91 11.77 -4.80
N SER A 14 5.77 11.03 -5.50
CA SER A 14 5.51 10.55 -6.86
C SER A 14 4.34 9.57 -6.95
N LEU A 15 4.23 8.64 -6.00
CA LEU A 15 3.12 7.69 -5.94
C LEU A 15 1.79 8.42 -5.73
N ILE A 16 1.73 9.36 -4.79
CA ILE A 16 0.51 10.17 -4.55
C ILE A 16 0.21 11.10 -5.74
N ALA A 17 1.23 11.66 -6.38
CA ALA A 17 1.06 12.47 -7.59
C ALA A 17 0.45 11.63 -8.74
N ARG A 18 0.90 10.37 -8.92
CA ARG A 18 0.31 9.44 -9.89
C ARG A 18 -1.16 9.16 -9.57
N VAL A 19 -1.51 8.92 -8.31
CA VAL A 19 -2.92 8.74 -7.90
C VAL A 19 -3.75 9.98 -8.25
N ALA A 20 -3.22 11.17 -7.98
CA ALA A 20 -3.91 12.42 -8.31
C ALA A 20 -4.09 12.61 -9.82
N GLU A 21 -3.07 12.27 -10.61
CA GLU A 21 -3.10 12.33 -12.08
C GLU A 21 -4.14 11.36 -12.66
N LEU A 22 -4.17 10.10 -12.19
CA LEU A 22 -5.18 9.11 -12.59
C LEU A 22 -6.60 9.59 -12.28
N ALA A 23 -6.82 10.17 -11.11
CA ALA A 23 -8.12 10.70 -10.73
C ALA A 23 -8.51 11.92 -11.60
N GLN A 24 -7.61 12.88 -11.80
CA GLN A 24 -7.94 14.17 -12.45
C GLN A 24 -7.97 14.07 -13.98
N SER A 25 -6.94 13.47 -14.57
CA SER A 25 -6.75 13.46 -16.03
C SER A 25 -7.47 12.31 -16.71
N HIS A 26 -7.68 11.20 -16.00
CA HIS A 26 -8.25 9.98 -16.57
C HIS A 26 -9.58 9.58 -15.95
N ASN A 27 -10.04 10.27 -14.90
CA ASN A 27 -11.26 9.92 -14.16
C ASN A 27 -11.26 8.47 -13.64
N ILE A 28 -10.07 7.94 -13.30
CA ILE A 28 -9.88 6.58 -12.81
C ILE A 28 -9.88 6.59 -11.28
N SER A 29 -10.70 5.75 -10.66
CA SER A 29 -10.67 5.56 -9.21
C SER A 29 -9.45 4.73 -8.79
N SER A 30 -8.94 5.00 -7.61
CA SER A 30 -7.82 4.25 -7.04
C SER A 30 -8.03 4.05 -5.55
N VAL A 31 -7.55 2.94 -5.01
CA VAL A 31 -7.49 2.72 -3.57
C VAL A 31 -6.04 2.83 -3.10
N VAL A 32 -5.84 3.62 -2.06
CA VAL A 32 -4.56 3.67 -1.35
C VAL A 32 -4.69 2.87 -0.07
N VAL A 33 -3.80 1.90 0.13
CA VAL A 33 -3.78 0.98 1.26
C VAL A 33 -2.53 1.23 2.10
N GLY A 34 -2.71 1.52 3.38
CA GLY A 34 -1.64 1.58 4.36
C GLY A 34 -1.53 0.25 5.09
N MET A 35 -0.31 -0.28 5.13
CA MET A 35 0.00 -1.49 5.85
C MET A 35 0.99 -1.22 6.98
N SER A 36 0.75 -1.84 8.13
CA SER A 36 1.66 -1.80 9.27
C SER A 36 1.79 -3.15 9.97
N SER A 37 3.00 -3.49 10.39
CA SER A 37 3.29 -4.67 11.20
C SER A 37 3.75 -4.30 12.61
N GLU A 38 3.83 -5.30 13.47
CA GLU A 38 4.54 -5.17 14.75
C GLU A 38 6.05 -5.05 14.53
N THR A 39 6.72 -4.41 15.48
CA THR A 39 8.17 -4.27 15.47
C THR A 39 8.84 -5.64 15.53
N GLY A 40 9.78 -5.88 14.62
CA GLY A 40 10.52 -7.15 14.57
C GLY A 40 9.86 -8.24 13.72
N ASP A 41 8.70 -7.98 13.13
CA ASP A 41 8.13 -8.84 12.10
C ASP A 41 9.13 -9.03 10.95
N ARG A 42 9.44 -10.30 10.65
CA ARG A 42 10.37 -10.69 9.59
C ARG A 42 9.66 -10.96 8.28
N LEU A 43 8.38 -11.31 8.32
CA LEU A 43 7.57 -11.60 7.14
C LEU A 43 7.12 -10.31 6.45
N PHE A 44 6.88 -9.22 7.19
CA PHE A 44 6.44 -7.97 6.57
C PHE A 44 7.40 -7.46 5.48
N PRO A 45 8.74 -7.36 5.69
CA PRO A 45 9.67 -7.03 4.62
C PRO A 45 9.59 -7.97 3.41
N GLU A 46 9.46 -9.27 3.64
CA GLU A 46 9.40 -10.28 2.56
C GLU A 46 8.10 -10.14 1.76
N PHE A 47 6.98 -9.92 2.43
CA PHE A 47 5.70 -9.65 1.79
C PHE A 47 5.72 -8.37 0.96
N VAL A 48 6.32 -7.29 1.48
CA VAL A 48 6.44 -6.01 0.73
C VAL A 48 7.30 -6.18 -0.53
N GLU A 49 8.37 -6.98 -0.48
CA GLU A 49 9.17 -7.28 -1.67
C GLU A 49 8.42 -8.20 -2.65
N PHE A 50 7.66 -9.19 -2.17
CA PHE A 50 6.78 -10.01 -3.01
C PHE A 50 5.75 -9.15 -3.75
N LEU A 51 5.06 -8.25 -3.03
CA LEU A 51 4.09 -7.32 -3.61
C LEU A 51 4.72 -6.46 -4.69
N ARG A 52 5.96 -5.99 -4.49
CA ARG A 52 6.69 -5.19 -5.49
C ARG A 52 6.84 -5.92 -6.83
N SER A 53 6.94 -7.24 -6.83
CA SER A 53 6.98 -8.06 -8.05
C SER A 53 5.61 -8.49 -8.57
N ALA A 54 4.60 -8.62 -7.70
CA ALA A 54 3.28 -9.15 -8.07
C ALA A 54 2.28 -8.08 -8.52
N LEU A 55 2.51 -6.81 -8.17
CA LEU A 55 1.67 -5.68 -8.55
C LEU A 55 1.71 -5.41 -10.06
N ARG A 56 0.59 -4.91 -10.61
CA ARG A 56 0.52 -4.51 -12.02
C ARG A 56 1.39 -3.26 -12.23
N VAL A 57 1.73 -2.98 -13.49
CA VAL A 57 2.49 -1.78 -13.88
C VAL A 57 1.78 -0.47 -13.46
N GLU A 58 0.45 -0.51 -13.42
CA GLU A 58 -0.38 0.63 -13.00
C GLU A 58 -0.43 0.84 -11.49
N ASP A 59 -0.20 -0.22 -10.73
CA ASP A 59 -0.16 -0.18 -9.27
C ASP A 59 1.21 0.32 -8.78
N GLY A 60 1.28 0.66 -7.49
CA GLY A 60 2.51 1.17 -6.89
C GLY A 60 2.68 0.70 -5.46
N ILE A 61 3.93 0.56 -5.03
CA ILE A 61 4.27 0.31 -3.62
C ILE A 61 5.40 1.22 -3.16
N TYR A 62 5.22 1.77 -1.97
CA TYR A 62 6.20 2.60 -1.28
C TYR A 62 6.46 2.06 0.11
N ARG A 63 7.70 1.64 0.37
CA ARG A 63 8.12 1.17 1.68
C ARG A 63 8.56 2.34 2.56
N MET A 64 7.72 2.71 3.54
CA MET A 64 7.98 3.84 4.42
C MET A 64 9.03 3.53 5.49
N THR A 65 8.88 2.37 6.14
CA THR A 65 9.79 1.89 7.18
C THR A 65 9.95 0.37 7.04
N ARG A 66 10.66 -0.25 7.98
CA ARG A 66 10.73 -1.70 8.01
C ARG A 66 9.36 -2.35 8.28
N GLU A 67 8.48 -1.67 9.00
CA GLU A 67 7.17 -2.12 9.48
C GLU A 67 5.99 -1.40 8.82
N ARG A 68 6.23 -0.49 7.86
CA ARG A 68 5.16 0.29 7.20
C ARG A 68 5.36 0.41 5.71
N ALA A 69 4.28 0.23 4.96
CA ALA A 69 4.25 0.39 3.52
C ALA A 69 2.92 0.97 3.05
N VAL A 70 2.95 1.65 1.90
CA VAL A 70 1.79 2.19 1.20
C VAL A 70 1.69 1.49 -0.14
N ILE A 71 0.49 0.99 -0.46
CA ILE A 71 0.16 0.41 -1.75
C ILE A 71 -0.84 1.34 -2.43
N HIS A 72 -0.64 1.60 -3.71
CA HIS A 72 -1.61 2.21 -4.60
C HIS A 72 -2.11 1.12 -5.54
N LEU A 73 -3.42 0.91 -5.56
CA LEU A 73 -4.11 0.04 -6.49
C LEU A 73 -4.94 0.92 -7.45
N ALA A 74 -4.64 0.84 -8.73
CA ALA A 74 -5.33 1.60 -9.77
C ALA A 74 -6.56 0.85 -10.29
N ASP A 75 -7.55 1.61 -10.79
CA ASP A 75 -8.76 1.08 -11.42
C ASP A 75 -9.52 0.07 -10.52
N VAL A 76 -9.68 0.47 -9.26
CA VAL A 76 -10.38 -0.34 -8.26
C VAL A 76 -11.17 0.56 -7.31
N ASP A 77 -12.25 0.01 -6.76
CA ASP A 77 -13.12 0.63 -5.76
C ASP A 77 -12.93 -0.04 -4.37
N MET A 78 -13.74 0.40 -3.39
CA MET A 78 -13.66 -0.11 -2.01
C MET A 78 -14.02 -1.59 -1.86
N ASP A 79 -14.76 -2.16 -2.80
CA ASP A 79 -15.16 -3.57 -2.74
C ASP A 79 -14.12 -4.44 -3.45
N GLY A 80 -13.57 -3.97 -4.57
CA GLY A 80 -12.60 -4.70 -5.38
C GLY A 80 -11.21 -4.81 -4.75
N TRP A 81 -10.74 -3.81 -4.01
CA TRP A 81 -9.35 -3.82 -3.53
C TRP A 81 -9.10 -4.92 -2.51
N GLN A 82 -10.11 -5.27 -1.69
CA GLN A 82 -10.00 -6.37 -0.73
C GLN A 82 -9.81 -7.70 -1.45
N SER A 83 -10.55 -7.92 -2.54
CA SER A 83 -10.38 -9.13 -3.36
C SER A 83 -9.01 -9.19 -4.01
N VAL A 84 -8.49 -8.05 -4.50
CA VAL A 84 -7.14 -7.99 -5.07
C VAL A 84 -6.09 -8.28 -4.01
N PHE A 85 -6.21 -7.66 -2.83
CA PHE A 85 -5.29 -7.81 -1.73
C PHE A 85 -5.27 -9.25 -1.18
N ASN A 86 -6.45 -9.84 -0.95
CA ASN A 86 -6.55 -11.21 -0.45
C ASN A 86 -5.97 -12.21 -1.45
N ARG A 87 -6.20 -12.03 -2.76
CA ARG A 87 -5.56 -12.86 -3.78
C ARG A 87 -4.03 -12.80 -3.72
N LEU A 88 -3.45 -11.61 -3.57
CA LEU A 88 -2.00 -11.44 -3.44
C LEU A 88 -1.46 -12.06 -2.14
N LEU A 89 -2.24 -11.97 -1.06
CA LEU A 89 -1.90 -12.62 0.21
C LEU A 89 -1.91 -14.15 0.09
N ASP A 90 -2.92 -14.70 -0.57
CA ASP A 90 -3.03 -16.15 -0.81
C ASP A 90 -1.87 -16.64 -1.69
N GLU A 91 -1.56 -15.93 -2.78
CA GLU A 91 -0.40 -16.22 -3.65
C GLU A 91 0.92 -16.22 -2.84
N PHE A 92 1.11 -15.26 -1.94
CA PHE A 92 2.28 -15.24 -1.05
C PHE A 92 2.32 -16.43 -0.10
N ILE A 93 1.19 -16.80 0.51
CA ILE A 93 1.12 -17.96 1.43
C ILE A 93 1.40 -19.26 0.68
N GLU A 94 0.94 -19.40 -0.56
CA GLU A 94 1.23 -20.54 -1.43
C GLU A 94 2.72 -20.62 -1.81
N GLU A 95 3.36 -19.49 -2.13
CA GLU A 95 4.80 -19.44 -2.42
C GLU A 95 5.67 -19.66 -1.19
N PHE A 96 5.18 -19.27 0.00
CA PHE A 96 5.90 -19.39 1.26
C PHE A 96 5.10 -20.16 2.33
N PRO A 97 4.84 -21.47 2.18
CA PRO A 97 3.94 -22.22 3.08
C PRO A 97 4.42 -22.31 4.53
N ALA A 98 5.72 -22.12 4.76
CA ALA A 98 6.31 -22.10 6.09
C ALA A 98 6.12 -20.76 6.82
N ALA A 99 5.70 -19.71 6.11
CA ALA A 99 5.33 -18.44 6.70
C ALA A 99 3.96 -18.59 7.37
N LYS A 100 3.88 -18.27 8.66
CA LYS A 100 2.58 -18.10 9.31
C LYS A 100 1.84 -16.97 8.60
N ALA A 101 0.52 -17.11 8.40
CA ALA A 101 -0.29 -16.05 7.78
C ALA A 101 0.04 -14.70 8.46
N PRO A 102 0.55 -13.72 7.70
CA PRO A 102 1.05 -12.50 8.31
C PRO A 102 -0.08 -11.71 8.98
N ASN A 103 0.19 -11.18 10.16
CA ASN A 103 -0.77 -10.36 10.89
C ASN A 103 -0.47 -8.88 10.68
N PHE A 104 -1.06 -8.30 9.64
CA PHE A 104 -0.86 -6.90 9.28
C PHE A 104 -2.08 -6.07 9.68
N ALA A 105 -1.83 -4.89 10.26
CA ALA A 105 -2.85 -3.86 10.38
C ALA A 105 -2.95 -3.11 9.05
N ILE A 106 -4.16 -3.10 8.48
CA ILE A 106 -4.45 -2.55 7.15
C ILE A 106 -5.55 -1.49 7.30
N ASN A 107 -5.32 -0.31 6.72
CA ASN A 107 -6.36 0.69 6.49
C ASN A 107 -6.32 1.11 5.02
N SER A 108 -7.44 1.59 4.49
CA SER A 108 -7.53 1.99 3.09
C SER A 108 -8.37 3.25 2.94
N ILE A 109 -8.14 3.96 1.85
CA ILE A 109 -8.97 5.07 1.40
C ILE A 109 -9.20 4.99 -0.10
N LEU A 110 -10.46 5.18 -0.51
CA LEU A 110 -10.82 5.39 -1.90
C LEU A 110 -10.51 6.81 -2.32
N ILE A 111 -9.82 6.94 -3.44
CA ILE A 111 -9.69 8.18 -4.20
C ILE A 111 -10.59 8.06 -5.43
N PRO A 112 -11.78 8.68 -5.43
CA PRO A 112 -12.67 8.66 -6.59
C PRO A 112 -12.04 9.30 -7.83
N GLY A 113 -12.47 8.85 -9.02
CA GLY A 113 -12.25 9.60 -10.25
C GLY A 113 -12.79 11.03 -10.14
N GLY A 114 -12.07 12.00 -10.70
CA GLY A 114 -12.39 13.42 -10.61
C GLY A 114 -11.99 14.08 -9.29
N SER A 115 -11.28 13.38 -8.40
CA SER A 115 -10.77 13.97 -7.15
C SER A 115 -9.70 15.03 -7.42
N GLU A 116 -9.95 16.26 -6.97
CA GLU A 116 -8.98 17.36 -7.08
C GLU A 116 -8.17 17.54 -5.78
N ASN A 117 -6.99 18.17 -5.90
CA ASN A 117 -6.19 18.65 -4.77
C ASN A 117 -5.78 17.58 -3.73
N LEU A 118 -5.56 16.33 -4.16
CA LEU A 118 -5.08 15.26 -3.30
C LEU A 118 -3.72 15.63 -2.66
N LYS A 119 -3.63 15.61 -1.32
CA LYS A 119 -2.36 15.86 -0.60
C LYS A 119 -1.94 14.62 0.17
N SER A 120 -0.66 14.28 0.06
CA SER A 120 -0.04 13.13 0.74
C SER A 120 -0.33 13.10 2.24
N LYS A 121 -0.27 14.25 2.93
CA LYS A 121 -0.57 14.35 4.37
C LYS A 121 -1.96 13.85 4.76
N PHE A 122 -2.97 14.07 3.91
CA PHE A 122 -4.34 13.64 4.18
C PHE A 122 -4.45 12.14 3.97
N VAL A 123 -3.94 11.64 2.83
CA VAL A 123 -3.90 10.21 2.53
C VAL A 123 -3.20 9.42 3.63
N LEU A 124 -2.03 9.90 4.09
CA LEU A 124 -1.27 9.25 5.16
C LEU A 124 -2.00 9.25 6.50
N ALA A 125 -2.73 10.32 6.84
CA ALA A 125 -3.49 10.40 8.08
C ALA A 125 -4.64 9.39 8.11
N GLU A 126 -5.26 9.13 6.97
CA GLU A 126 -6.36 8.18 6.82
C GLU A 126 -5.88 6.73 6.86
N ILE A 127 -4.77 6.42 6.17
CA ILE A 127 -4.26 5.04 6.10
C ILE A 127 -3.36 4.66 7.29
N PHE A 128 -2.86 5.65 8.05
CA PHE A 128 -2.13 5.45 9.30
C PHE A 128 -2.70 6.34 10.41
N PRO A 129 -3.93 6.08 10.88
CA PRO A 129 -4.50 6.84 11.96
C PRO A 129 -3.61 6.71 13.20
N SER A 130 -3.32 7.85 13.85
CA SER A 130 -2.67 7.85 15.15
C SER A 130 -3.52 6.97 16.07
N ARG A 131 -2.96 5.88 16.60
CA ARG A 131 -3.65 5.09 17.64
C ARG A 131 -3.97 6.07 18.77
N VAL A 132 -5.25 6.41 18.94
CA VAL A 132 -5.70 7.10 20.14
C VAL A 132 -5.51 6.07 21.25
N HIS A 133 -4.44 6.23 22.02
CA HIS A 133 -4.31 5.53 23.29
C HIS A 133 -5.50 5.96 24.15
N HIS A 134 -6.48 5.08 24.28
CA HIS A 134 -7.46 5.13 25.36
C HIS A 134 -6.89 4.42 26.59
#